data_AF-A0A842KI45-F1
#
_entry.id   AF-A0A842KI45-F1
#
_cell.length_a   1.000
_cell.length_b   1.000
_cell.length_c   1.000
_cell.angle_alpha   90.00
_cell.angle_beta   90.00
_cell.angle_gamma   90.00
#
_symmetry.space_group_name_H-M   'P 1'
#
loop_
_entity.id
_entity.type
_entity.pdbx_description
1 polymer ?
#
loop_
_entity_poly.entity_id
_entity_poly.type
_entity_poly.pdbx_seq_one_letter_code
_entity_poly.pdbx_strand_id
1 'polypeptide(L)'
;MNNGKTELIGEREYEMVELLRKLNMNRSVALVLACLSTGEELTSRFIEKKAGLRQPEVSIAMRYLSDNNWVDIREEKKTEGKGRPVKLYRLVVPLEYIIQGIENDVMYEKLSVLESIERLKSLT
;
A
#
# COMPACT_ATOMS: atom_id res chain seq x y z
N MET A 1 -22.59 -13.05 14.26
CA MET A 1 -22.72 -11.57 14.22
C MET A 1 -21.50 -11.00 14.91
N ASN A 2 -20.49 -10.54 14.16
CA ASN A 2 -19.33 -9.88 14.76
C ASN A 2 -19.53 -8.37 14.76
N ASN A 3 -19.58 -7.84 15.97
CA ASN A 3 -19.79 -6.44 16.33
C ASN A 3 -18.85 -5.51 15.57
N GLY A 4 -19.42 -4.42 15.06
CA GLY A 4 -18.69 -3.33 14.44
C GLY A 4 -17.80 -2.61 15.45
N LYS A 5 -16.57 -3.10 15.64
CA LYS A 5 -15.47 -2.25 16.03
C LYS A 5 -15.16 -1.35 14.85
N THR A 6 -15.30 -0.05 15.05
CA THR A 6 -14.82 0.96 14.10
C THR A 6 -13.30 0.92 14.14
N GLU A 7 -12.70 -0.02 13.42
CA GLU A 7 -11.25 -0.11 13.29
C GLU A 7 -10.81 0.95 12.28
N LEU A 8 -10.65 2.17 12.77
CA LEU A 8 -9.81 3.17 12.13
C LEU A 8 -8.36 2.67 12.13
N ILE A 9 -7.51 3.35 11.36
CA ILE A 9 -6.05 3.14 11.43
C ILE A 9 -5.59 3.30 12.89
N GLY A 10 -4.93 2.26 13.41
CA GLY A 10 -4.35 2.26 14.75
C GLY A 10 -3.01 3.00 14.77
N GLU A 11 -2.43 3.12 15.97
CA GLU A 11 -1.17 3.86 16.16
C GLU A 11 -0.02 3.28 15.34
N ARG A 12 0.10 1.93 15.30
CA ARG A 12 1.12 1.24 14.52
C ARG A 12 0.96 1.46 13.02
N GLU A 13 -0.27 1.35 12.50
CA GLU A 13 -0.53 1.61 11.08
C GLU A 13 -0.32 3.09 10.74
N TYR A 14 -0.63 4.00 11.65
CA TYR A 14 -0.38 5.43 11.47
C TYR A 14 1.12 5.75 11.39
N GLU A 15 1.92 5.18 12.30
CA GLU A 15 3.38 5.31 12.25
C GLU A 15 3.95 4.78 10.93
N MET A 16 3.47 3.61 10.48
CA MET A 16 3.86 3.04 9.18
C MET A 16 3.54 4.01 8.03
N VAL A 17 2.35 4.61 8.02
CA VAL A 17 1.96 5.58 7.00
C VAL A 17 2.89 6.79 6.99
N GLU A 18 3.22 7.35 8.15
CA GLU A 18 4.10 8.51 8.22
C GLU A 18 5.53 8.19 7.77
N LEU A 19 6.05 7.00 8.11
CA LEU A 19 7.36 6.55 7.64
C LEU A 19 7.37 6.31 6.12
N LEU A 20 6.37 5.63 5.58
CA LEU A 20 6.24 5.41 4.13
C LEU A 20 6.14 6.73 3.36
N ARG A 21 5.43 7.72 3.91
CA ARG A 21 5.34 9.07 3.32
C ARG A 21 6.68 9.80 3.32
N LYS A 22 7.49 9.66 4.38
CA LYS A 22 8.86 10.19 4.42
C LYS A 22 9.78 9.55 3.37
N LEU A 23 9.48 8.31 2.98
CA LEU A 23 10.13 7.60 1.87
C LEU A 23 9.49 7.94 0.50
N ASN A 24 8.80 9.09 0.39
CA ASN A 24 8.14 9.59 -0.82
C ASN A 24 6.98 8.71 -1.36
N MET A 25 6.47 7.77 -0.57
CA MET A 25 5.29 7.01 -0.97
C MET A 25 4.04 7.90 -0.94
N ASN A 26 3.19 7.78 -1.97
CA ASN A 26 1.91 8.48 -2.03
C ASN A 26 1.05 8.13 -0.81
N ARG A 27 0.38 9.12 -0.21
CA ARG A 27 -0.46 8.96 0.99
C ARG A 27 -1.49 7.85 0.85
N SER A 28 -2.22 7.79 -0.27
CA SER A 28 -3.25 6.78 -0.49
C SER A 28 -2.64 5.37 -0.60
N VAL A 29 -1.47 5.24 -1.24
CA VAL A 29 -0.72 3.97 -1.30
C VAL A 29 -0.28 3.54 0.10
N ALA A 30 0.33 4.44 0.87
CA ALA A 30 0.80 4.17 2.22
C ALA A 30 -0.34 3.73 3.15
N LEU A 31 -1.48 4.40 3.09
CA LEU A 31 -2.67 4.07 3.87
C LEU A 31 -3.21 2.67 3.53
N VAL A 32 -3.30 2.33 2.25
CA VAL A 32 -3.78 1.02 1.81
C VAL A 32 -2.79 -0.09 2.17
N LEU A 33 -1.48 0.14 1.97
CA LEU A 33 -0.44 -0.82 2.36
C LEU A 33 -0.46 -1.08 3.87
N ALA A 34 -0.60 -0.03 4.69
CA ALA A 34 -0.73 -0.17 6.13
C ALA A 34 -2.00 -0.93 6.53
N CYS A 35 -3.13 -0.73 5.83
CA CYS A 35 -4.34 -1.52 6.08
C CYS A 35 -4.12 -3.01 5.80
N LEU A 36 -3.41 -3.35 4.72
CA LEU A 36 -3.15 -4.74 4.33
C LEU A 36 -2.00 -5.38 5.11
N SER A 37 -1.26 -4.61 5.91
CA SER A 37 -0.09 -5.09 6.68
C SER A 37 -0.42 -6.16 7.73
N THR A 38 -1.69 -6.31 8.10
CA THR A 38 -2.15 -7.37 9.00
C THR A 38 -2.09 -8.76 8.35
N GLY A 39 -1.96 -8.83 7.02
CA GLY A 39 -1.99 -10.08 6.25
C GLY A 39 -3.39 -10.65 6.02
N GLU A 40 -4.42 -10.01 6.59
CA GLU A 40 -5.81 -10.42 6.39
C GLU A 40 -6.31 -10.04 4.99
N GLU A 41 -7.27 -10.81 4.48
CA GLU A 41 -7.96 -10.45 3.25
C GLU A 41 -9.03 -9.39 3.55
N LEU A 42 -8.94 -8.22 2.92
CA LEU A 42 -9.79 -7.07 3.17
C LEU A 42 -10.63 -6.71 1.94
N THR A 43 -11.87 -6.28 2.16
CA THR A 43 -12.73 -5.77 1.08
C THR A 43 -12.41 -4.32 0.75
N SER A 44 -12.67 -3.87 -0.49
CA SER A 44 -12.50 -2.46 -0.88
C SER A 44 -13.22 -1.51 0.09
N ARG A 45 -14.46 -1.85 0.46
CA ARG A 45 -15.30 -1.05 1.36
C ARG A 45 -14.73 -0.95 2.77
N PHE A 46 -14.10 -2.01 3.26
CA PHE A 46 -13.44 -1.99 4.56
C PHE A 46 -12.23 -1.06 4.52
N ILE A 47 -11.41 -1.14 3.46
CA ILE A 47 -10.24 -0.29 3.26
C ILE A 47 -10.64 1.19 3.14
N GLU A 48 -11.66 1.52 2.33
CA GLU A 48 -12.21 2.87 2.22
C GLU A 48 -12.57 3.45 3.60
N LYS A 49 -13.28 2.66 4.43
CA LYS A 49 -13.70 3.08 5.76
C LYS A 49 -12.53 3.21 6.75
N LYS A 50 -11.65 2.22 6.80
CA LYS A 50 -10.51 2.16 7.73
C LYS A 50 -9.48 3.26 7.43
N ALA A 51 -9.17 3.46 6.15
CA ALA A 51 -8.20 4.45 5.69
C ALA A 51 -8.78 5.86 5.51
N GLY A 52 -10.11 6.03 5.56
CA GLY A 52 -10.77 7.31 5.27
C GLY A 52 -10.57 7.78 3.83
N LEU A 53 -10.43 6.84 2.89
CA LEU A 53 -10.17 7.10 1.48
C LEU A 53 -11.45 6.97 0.65
N ARG A 54 -11.56 7.77 -0.40
CA ARG A 54 -12.61 7.57 -1.41
C ARG A 54 -12.21 6.49 -2.40
N GLN A 55 -13.20 5.87 -3.03
CA GLN A 55 -13.01 4.80 -4.01
C GLN A 55 -11.99 5.10 -5.14
N PRO A 56 -11.89 6.34 -5.68
CA PRO A 56 -10.83 6.67 -6.65
C PRO A 56 -9.42 6.54 -6.06
N GLU A 57 -9.22 7.01 -4.82
CA GLU A 57 -7.93 6.95 -4.13
C GLU A 57 -7.52 5.52 -3.81
N VAL A 58 -8.49 4.70 -3.38
CA VAL A 58 -8.28 3.26 -3.17
C VAL A 58 -7.94 2.57 -4.49
N SER A 59 -8.57 2.95 -5.60
CA SER A 59 -8.28 2.35 -6.91
C SER A 59 -6.87 2.69 -7.40
N ILE A 60 -6.42 3.93 -7.19
CA ILE A 60 -5.05 4.35 -7.51
C ILE A 60 -4.04 3.56 -6.66
N ALA A 61 -4.30 3.46 -5.36
CA ALA A 61 -3.43 2.71 -4.45
C ALA A 61 -3.36 1.23 -4.81
N MET A 62 -4.51 0.60 -5.05
CA MET A 62 -4.57 -0.82 -5.44
C MET A 62 -3.87 -1.09 -6.77
N ARG A 63 -4.00 -0.17 -7.73
CA ARG A 63 -3.27 -0.27 -9.00
C ARG A 63 -1.77 -0.23 -8.76
N TYR A 64 -1.27 0.73 -7.98
CA TYR A 64 0.15 0.81 -7.64
C TYR A 64 0.66 -0.49 -6.98
N LEU A 65 -0.07 -1.02 -5.99
CA LEU A 65 0.31 -2.26 -5.32
C LEU A 65 0.28 -3.46 -6.28
N SER A 66 -0.69 -3.50 -7.21
CA SER A 66 -0.82 -4.56 -8.21
C SER A 66 0.29 -4.49 -9.27
N ASP A 67 0.64 -3.29 -9.73
CA ASP A 67 1.71 -3.07 -10.71
C ASP A 67 3.08 -3.50 -10.14
N ASN A 68 3.23 -3.42 -8.80
CA ASN A 68 4.39 -3.94 -8.07
C ASN A 68 4.28 -5.43 -7.69
N ASN A 69 3.20 -6.12 -8.06
CA ASN A 69 2.90 -7.52 -7.71
C ASN A 69 2.85 -7.79 -6.19
N TRP A 70 2.45 -6.80 -5.38
CA TRP A 70 2.39 -6.94 -3.92
C TRP A 70 1.04 -7.47 -3.42
N VAL A 71 -0.03 -7.31 -4.20
CA VAL A 71 -1.41 -7.63 -3.82
C VAL A 71 -2.07 -8.55 -4.84
N ASP A 72 -2.88 -9.48 -4.35
CA ASP A 72 -3.81 -10.27 -5.18
C ASP A 72 -5.25 -9.79 -5.00
N ILE A 73 -6.06 -9.98 -6.04
CA ILE A 73 -7.43 -9.50 -6.13
C ILE A 73 -8.36 -10.67 -6.42
N ARG A 74 -9.19 -11.03 -5.44
CA ARG A 74 -10.24 -12.04 -5.59
C ARG A 74 -11.60 -11.37 -5.74
N GLU A 75 -12.42 -11.86 -6.66
CA GLU A 75 -13.82 -11.45 -6.78
C GLU A 75 -14.74 -12.51 -6.16
N GLU A 76 -15.55 -12.09 -5.20
CA GLU A 76 -16.55 -12.95 -4.58
C GLU A 76 -17.95 -12.58 -5.08
N LYS A 77 -18.65 -13.58 -5.63
CA LYS A 77 -20.05 -13.46 -5.99
C LYS A 77 -20.88 -13.39 -4.72
N LYS A 78 -21.80 -12.45 -4.63
CA LYS A 78 -22.75 -12.41 -3.51
C LYS A 78 -23.60 -13.67 -3.52
N THR A 79 -23.79 -14.25 -2.34
CA THR A 79 -24.46 -15.53 -2.05
C THR A 79 -25.90 -15.62 -2.57
N GLU A 80 -26.53 -14.48 -2.92
CA GLU A 80 -27.91 -14.40 -3.42
C GLU A 80 -28.02 -13.93 -4.89
N GLY A 81 -26.91 -13.88 -5.64
CA GLY A 81 -26.91 -13.56 -7.08
C GLY A 81 -27.31 -12.12 -7.46
N LYS A 82 -27.63 -11.25 -6.48
CA LYS A 82 -27.98 -9.84 -6.71
C LYS A 82 -26.85 -8.90 -6.29
N GLY A 83 -26.39 -8.10 -7.24
CA GLY A 83 -25.43 -7.00 -7.01
C GLY A 83 -24.07 -7.21 -7.68
N ARG A 84 -23.23 -6.19 -7.60
CA ARG A 84 -21.86 -6.24 -8.14
C ARG A 84 -20.99 -7.18 -7.27
N PRO A 85 -20.08 -7.95 -7.88
CA PRO A 85 -19.08 -8.72 -7.16
C PRO A 85 -18.30 -7.84 -6.18
N VAL A 86 -17.92 -8.42 -5.03
CA VAL A 86 -17.08 -7.72 -4.04
C VAL A 86 -15.63 -8.10 -4.30
N LYS A 87 -14.76 -7.09 -4.39
CA LYS A 87 -13.32 -7.30 -4.49
C LYS A 87 -12.71 -7.45 -3.11
N LEU A 88 -11.90 -8.48 -2.97
CA LEU A 88 -11.11 -8.80 -1.81
C LEU A 88 -9.63 -8.71 -2.16
N TYR A 89 -8.85 -8.17 -1.24
CA TYR A 89 -7.46 -7.83 -1.43
C TYR A 89 -6.62 -8.40 -0.30
N ARG A 90 -5.46 -8.96 -0.61
CA ARG A 90 -4.49 -9.42 0.37
C ARG A 90 -3.07 -9.21 -0.17
N LEU A 91 -2.11 -8.92 0.73
CA LEU A 91 -0.70 -9.01 0.37
C LEU A 91 -0.32 -10.45 0.01
N VAL A 92 0.28 -10.65 -1.15
CA VAL A 92 0.88 -11.93 -1.55
C VAL A 92 2.37 -11.98 -1.28
N VAL A 93 2.97 -10.82 -1.05
CA VAL A 93 4.37 -10.67 -0.65
C VAL A 93 4.41 -10.26 0.84
N PRO A 94 5.22 -10.92 1.68
CA PRO A 94 5.38 -10.49 3.07
C PRO A 94 5.88 -9.04 3.13
N LEU A 95 5.35 -8.27 4.09
CA LEU A 95 5.66 -6.84 4.22
C LEU A 95 7.16 -6.54 4.29
N GLU A 96 7.93 -7.42 4.93
CA GLU A 96 9.39 -7.30 5.01
C GLU A 96 10.07 -7.25 3.63
N TYR A 97 9.63 -8.07 2.67
CA TYR A 97 10.16 -8.03 1.31
C TYR A 97 9.75 -6.77 0.56
N ILE A 98 8.56 -6.22 0.84
CA ILE A 98 8.13 -4.93 0.30
C ILE A 98 9.05 -3.82 0.83
N ILE A 99 9.34 -3.82 2.14
CA ILE A 99 10.25 -2.86 2.77
C ILE A 99 11.66 -2.99 2.19
N GLN A 100 12.16 -4.22 1.99
CA GLN A 100 13.46 -4.46 1.36
C GLN A 100 13.52 -3.91 -0.08
N GLY A 101 12.43 -4.04 -0.85
CA GLY A 101 12.32 -3.45 -2.17
C GLY A 101 12.43 -1.92 -2.13
N ILE A 102 11.69 -1.29 -1.23
CA ILE A 102 11.74 0.17 -1.02
C ILE A 102 13.15 0.62 -0.61
N GLU A 103 13.80 -0.11 0.30
CA GLU A 103 15.19 0.17 0.71
C GLU A 103 16.15 0.13 -0.49
N ASN A 104 16.06 -0.91 -1.32
CA ASN A 104 16.89 -1.06 -2.51
C ASN A 104 16.67 0.08 -3.52
N ASP A 105 15.42 0.48 -3.75
CA ASP A 105 15.07 1.58 -4.65
C ASP A 105 15.66 2.91 -4.16
N VAL A 106 15.52 3.19 -2.86
CA VAL A 106 16.09 4.39 -2.23
C VAL A 106 17.61 4.38 -2.35
N MET A 107 18.26 3.26 -2.04
CA MET A 107 19.71 3.12 -2.15
C MET A 107 20.18 3.35 -3.59
N TYR A 108 19.52 2.75 -4.57
CA TYR A 108 19.83 2.92 -5.99
C TYR A 108 19.72 4.40 -6.42
N GLU A 109 18.65 5.08 -6.03
CA GLU A 109 18.46 6.51 -6.31
C GLU A 109 19.59 7.35 -5.70
N LYS A 110 19.93 7.11 -4.42
CA LYS A 110 20.99 7.87 -3.74
C LYS A 110 22.36 7.62 -4.36
N LEU A 111 22.66 6.38 -4.74
CA LEU A 111 23.92 6.05 -5.42
C LEU A 111 24.02 6.79 -6.77
N SER A 112 22.94 6.82 -7.56
CA SER A 112 22.91 7.54 -8.83
C SER A 112 23.10 9.06 -8.66
N VAL A 113 22.51 9.64 -7.62
CA VAL A 113 22.72 11.06 -7.27
C VAL A 113 24.17 11.32 -6.88
N LEU A 114 24.78 10.46 -6.06
CA LEU A 114 26.18 10.59 -5.66
C LEU A 114 27.13 10.46 -6.86
N GLU A 115 26.88 9.52 -7.77
CA GLU A 115 27.64 9.38 -9.01
C GLU A 115 27.57 10.65 -9.87
N SER A 116 26.39 11.26 -9.96
CA SER A 116 26.21 12.55 -10.66
C SER A 116 27.02 13.67 -10.01
N ILE A 117 27.08 13.72 -8.67
CA ILE A 117 27.89 14.69 -7.93
C ILE A 117 29.39 14.46 -8.17
N GLU A 118 29.86 13.22 -8.12
CA GLU A 118 31.27 12.90 -8.41
C GLU A 118 31.64 13.27 -9.85
N ARG A 119 30.73 13.06 -10.80
CA ARG A 119 30.93 13.52 -12.17
C ARG A 119 31.07 15.03 -12.25
N LEU A 120 30.22 15.80 -11.56
CA LEU A 120 30.32 17.26 -11.52
C LEU A 120 31.66 17.73 -10.94
N LYS A 121 32.13 17.11 -9.84
CA LYS A 121 33.45 17.42 -9.25
C LYS A 121 34.60 17.17 -10.22
N SER A 122 34.51 16.15 -11.07
CA SER A 122 35.55 15.87 -12.08
C SER A 122 35.62 16.89 -13.22
N LEU A 123 34.61 17.75 -13.36
CA LEU A 123 34.52 18.79 -14.40
C LEU A 123 34.94 20.18 -13.91
N THR A 124 35.17 20.35 -12.60
CA THR A 124 35.60 21.59 -11.96
C THR A 124 37.04 21.47 -11.46
#